data_AF-A0A8I2FT29-F1
#
_entry.id   AF-A0A8I2FT29-F1
#
_cell.length_a   1.000
_cell.length_b   1.000
_cell.length_c   1.000
_cell.angle_alpha   90.00
_cell.angle_beta   90.00
_cell.angle_gamma   90.00
#
_symmetry.space_group_name_H-M   'P 1'
#
loop_
_entity.id
_entity.type
_entity.pdbx_description
1 polymer ?
#
loop_
_entity_poly.entity_id
_entity_poly.type
_entity_poly.pdbx_seq_one_letter_code
_entity_poly.pdbx_strand_id
1 'polypeptide(L)'
;MKRTLILTAIFIGLVFFISCGDKGTETEKAADKKDEYQNYLQAMKDIKALMGAVESYITFSDDMEVPKANNIQELKALVEPEHIKTCPVKDPWGNDYLFQRIDKENYAIATAGSDGNFLGFEQVGKYSAQSLSGQDIILKTGEYVFAPE
;
A
#
# COMPACT_ATOMS: atom_id res chain seq x y z
N MET A 1 3.88 40.34 78.84
CA MET A 1 3.15 40.62 77.58
C MET A 1 2.94 39.31 76.83
N LYS A 2 1.78 39.19 76.18
CA LYS A 2 1.17 37.97 75.64
C LYS A 2 1.79 37.52 74.29
N ARG A 3 1.45 36.28 73.91
CA ARG A 3 1.29 35.68 72.55
C ARG A 3 2.47 34.82 72.05
N THR A 4 2.32 33.71 71.33
CA THR A 4 1.21 32.81 70.94
C THR A 4 1.89 31.62 70.21
N LEU A 5 1.42 30.37 70.43
CA LEU A 5 1.79 29.18 69.64
C LEU A 5 1.42 29.34 68.15
N ILE A 6 2.23 28.83 67.22
CA ILE A 6 1.73 28.19 65.99
C ILE A 6 2.55 26.92 65.69
N LEU A 7 1.88 25.78 65.81
CA LEU A 7 2.25 24.46 65.34
C LEU A 7 2.06 24.43 63.81
N THR A 8 3.03 23.96 63.04
CA THR A 8 2.85 23.72 61.59
C THR A 8 3.08 22.24 61.31
N ALA A 9 1.96 21.52 61.11
CA ALA A 9 1.95 20.15 60.63
C ALA A 9 2.23 20.13 59.12
N ILE A 10 3.25 19.39 58.69
CA ILE A 10 3.49 19.13 57.26
C ILE A 10 2.92 17.76 56.93
N PHE A 11 1.92 17.78 56.05
CA PHE A 11 1.21 16.64 55.49
C PHE A 11 2.16 15.72 54.72
N ILE A 12 2.21 14.45 55.11
CA ILE A 12 2.82 13.37 54.32
C ILE A 12 1.85 13.06 53.18
N GLY A 13 2.14 13.60 52.00
CA GLY A 13 1.44 13.28 50.77
C GLY A 13 1.78 11.87 50.30
N LEU A 14 0.88 10.94 50.58
CA LEU A 14 0.86 9.59 50.03
C LEU A 14 0.59 9.68 48.51
N VAL A 15 1.63 9.58 47.68
CA VAL A 15 1.50 9.49 46.22
C VAL A 15 1.00 8.09 45.86
N PHE A 16 -0.31 7.95 45.66
CA PHE A 16 -0.90 6.80 44.99
C PHE A 16 -0.46 6.83 43.52
N PHE A 17 0.54 6.01 43.18
CA PHE A 17 0.79 5.61 41.80
C PHE A 17 -0.38 4.72 41.34
N ILE A 18 -1.38 5.33 40.71
CA ILE A 18 -2.38 4.60 39.93
C ILE A 18 -1.66 4.13 38.67
N SER A 19 -1.24 2.86 38.69
CA SER A 19 -0.83 2.13 37.49
C SER A 19 -2.02 2.10 36.53
N CYS A 20 -2.03 3.02 35.56
CA CYS A 20 -2.99 3.03 34.47
C CYS A 20 -2.65 1.83 33.58
N GLY A 21 -3.42 0.76 33.71
CA GLY A 21 -3.31 -0.42 32.86
C GLY A 21 -3.49 -0.02 31.40
N ASP A 22 -2.44 -0.26 30.63
CA ASP A 22 -2.31 0.00 29.20
C ASP A 22 -3.39 -0.76 28.40
N LYS A 23 -4.46 -0.04 28.06
CA LYS A 23 -5.52 -0.51 27.15
C LYS A 23 -5.24 -0.11 25.69
N GLY A 24 -4.05 0.40 25.37
CA GLY A 24 -3.71 0.90 24.03
C GLY A 24 -3.55 -0.20 22.97
N THR A 25 -3.40 -1.46 23.36
CA THR A 25 -2.82 -2.47 22.47
C THR A 25 -3.78 -3.16 21.50
N GLU A 26 -5.11 -3.11 21.71
CA GLU A 26 -6.07 -3.82 20.85
C GLU A 26 -6.76 -2.90 19.83
N THR A 27 -7.08 -1.67 20.21
CA THR A 27 -7.74 -0.70 19.32
C THR A 27 -6.80 -0.13 18.27
N GLU A 28 -5.53 0.06 18.61
CA GLU A 28 -4.48 0.54 17.70
C GLU A 28 -4.19 -0.51 16.61
N LYS A 29 -3.97 -1.76 17.02
CA LYS A 29 -3.76 -2.88 16.08
C LYS A 29 -4.94 -3.14 15.13
N ALA A 30 -6.16 -2.83 15.56
CA ALA A 30 -7.35 -2.98 14.71
C ALA A 30 -7.45 -1.86 13.66
N ALA A 31 -7.02 -0.64 13.99
CA ALA A 31 -6.95 0.48 13.05
C ALA A 31 -5.86 0.24 11.99
N ASP A 32 -4.67 -0.17 12.41
CA ASP A 32 -3.54 -0.44 11.49
C ASP A 32 -3.88 -1.51 10.44
N LYS A 33 -4.56 -2.59 10.86
CA LYS A 33 -5.02 -3.64 9.93
C LYS A 33 -6.07 -3.13 8.93
N LYS A 34 -6.93 -2.22 9.35
CA LYS A 34 -7.96 -1.65 8.48
C LYS A 34 -7.31 -0.76 7.41
N ASP A 35 -6.33 0.05 7.82
CA ASP A 35 -5.59 0.93 6.92
C ASP A 35 -4.77 0.13 5.92
N GLU A 36 -4.10 -0.95 6.35
CA GLU A 36 -3.38 -1.86 5.47
C GLU A 36 -4.32 -2.47 4.41
N TYR A 37 -5.50 -2.94 4.81
CA TYR A 37 -6.47 -3.47 3.84
C TYR A 37 -6.94 -2.41 2.84
N GLN A 38 -7.14 -1.16 3.27
CA GLN A 38 -7.50 -0.07 2.33
C GLN A 38 -6.38 0.22 1.34
N ASN A 39 -5.11 0.14 1.77
CA ASN A 39 -3.98 0.28 0.87
C ASN A 39 -3.96 -0.83 -0.19
N TYR A 40 -4.16 -2.09 0.19
CA TYR A 40 -4.29 -3.18 -0.79
C TYR A 40 -5.43 -2.95 -1.79
N LEU A 41 -6.60 -2.51 -1.32
CA LEU A 41 -7.72 -2.18 -2.19
C LEU A 41 -7.42 -1.03 -3.15
N GLN A 42 -6.70 0.00 -2.69
CA GLN A 42 -6.30 1.11 -3.54
C GLN A 42 -5.27 0.64 -4.58
N ALA A 43 -4.29 -0.17 -4.18
CA ALA A 43 -3.29 -0.71 -5.08
C ALA A 43 -3.92 -1.55 -6.22
N MET A 44 -4.90 -2.40 -5.88
CA MET A 44 -5.63 -3.17 -6.89
C MET A 44 -6.47 -2.30 -7.84
N LYS A 45 -6.99 -1.14 -7.38
CA LYS A 45 -7.70 -0.20 -8.25
C LYS A 45 -6.74 0.48 -9.22
N ASP A 46 -5.59 0.92 -8.73
CA ASP A 46 -4.56 1.57 -9.54
C ASP A 46 -4.01 0.61 -10.59
N ILE A 47 -3.71 -0.64 -10.21
CA ILE A 47 -3.27 -1.69 -11.16
C ILE A 47 -4.32 -1.91 -12.25
N LYS A 48 -5.62 -1.95 -11.92
CA LYS A 48 -6.68 -2.04 -12.93
C LYS A 48 -6.76 -0.81 -13.84
N ALA A 49 -6.52 0.38 -13.30
CA ALA A 49 -6.48 1.60 -14.11
C ALA A 49 -5.29 1.57 -15.09
N LEU A 50 -4.12 1.13 -14.63
CA LEU A 50 -2.94 0.94 -15.47
C LEU A 50 -3.17 -0.13 -16.55
N MET A 51 -3.78 -1.25 -16.20
CA MET A 51 -4.20 -2.30 -17.14
C MET A 51 -5.09 -1.73 -18.25
N GLY A 52 -6.13 -0.97 -17.89
CA GLY A 52 -7.01 -0.33 -18.87
C GLY A 52 -6.29 0.67 -19.77
N ALA A 53 -5.29 1.39 -19.23
CA ALA A 53 -4.46 2.30 -20.01
C ALA A 53 -3.57 1.54 -21.03
N VAL A 54 -2.97 0.42 -20.61
CA VAL A 54 -2.18 -0.46 -21.48
C VAL A 54 -3.05 -1.07 -22.57
N GLU A 55 -4.22 -1.60 -22.22
CA GLU A 55 -5.16 -2.20 -23.19
C GLU A 55 -5.68 -1.16 -24.20
N SER A 56 -5.96 0.05 -23.73
CA SER A 56 -6.32 1.16 -24.61
C SER A 56 -5.18 1.48 -25.57
N TYR A 57 -3.95 1.62 -25.08
CA TYR A 57 -2.77 1.85 -25.92
C TYR A 57 -2.63 0.77 -27.00
N ILE A 58 -2.73 -0.51 -26.62
CA ILE A 58 -2.65 -1.63 -27.55
C ILE A 58 -3.71 -1.51 -28.64
N THR A 59 -4.96 -1.24 -28.26
CA THR A 59 -6.11 -1.13 -29.17
C THR A 59 -5.95 0.00 -30.19
N PHE A 60 -5.31 1.11 -29.82
CA PHE A 60 -5.10 2.27 -30.70
C PHE A 60 -3.73 2.29 -31.38
N SER A 61 -2.85 1.32 -31.09
CA SER A 61 -1.56 1.18 -31.76
C SER A 61 -1.70 0.45 -33.11
N ASP A 62 -0.96 0.89 -34.12
CA ASP A 62 -1.01 0.30 -35.47
C ASP A 62 -0.63 -1.20 -35.47
N ASP A 63 0.29 -1.59 -34.60
CA ASP A 63 0.84 -2.96 -34.53
C ASP A 63 0.13 -3.86 -33.51
N MET A 64 -0.85 -3.33 -32.75
CA MET A 64 -1.50 -4.01 -31.61
C MET A 64 -0.48 -4.59 -30.60
N GLU A 65 0.61 -3.86 -30.35
CA GLU A 65 1.68 -4.29 -29.45
C GLU A 65 1.60 -3.62 -28.08
N VAL A 66 1.96 -4.36 -27.04
CA VAL A 66 2.24 -3.84 -25.69
C VAL A 66 3.23 -2.66 -25.78
N PRO A 67 3.02 -1.57 -24.99
CA PRO A 67 3.92 -0.44 -24.91
C PRO A 67 5.38 -0.87 -24.73
N LYS A 68 6.29 -0.26 -25.51
CA LYS A 68 7.74 -0.52 -25.44
C LYS A 68 8.37 0.23 -24.25
N ALA A 69 7.92 -0.10 -23.05
CA ALA A 69 8.40 0.44 -21.78
C ALA A 69 9.03 -0.66 -20.92
N ASN A 70 10.06 -0.31 -20.15
CA ASN A 70 10.76 -1.22 -19.24
C ASN A 70 10.45 -0.95 -17.76
N ASN A 71 9.73 0.13 -17.47
CA ASN A 71 9.36 0.56 -16.13
C ASN A 71 8.10 1.45 -16.19
N ILE A 72 7.57 1.79 -15.01
CA ILE A 72 6.32 2.57 -14.90
C ILE A 72 6.48 4.02 -15.38
N GLN A 73 7.67 4.61 -15.29
CA GLN A 73 7.93 5.98 -15.74
C GLN A 73 7.92 6.07 -17.28
N GLU A 74 8.53 5.09 -17.95
CA GLU A 74 8.45 4.93 -19.40
C GLU A 74 7.01 4.64 -19.84
N LEU A 75 6.30 3.76 -19.11
CA LEU A 75 4.89 3.47 -19.42
C LEU A 75 4.05 4.76 -19.34
N LYS A 76 4.19 5.53 -18.26
CA LYS A 76 3.51 6.82 -18.07
C LYS A 76 3.66 7.73 -19.28
N ALA A 77 4.87 7.86 -19.83
CA ALA A 77 5.13 8.72 -20.98
C ALA A 77 4.41 8.26 -22.27
N LEU A 78 4.05 6.97 -22.36
CA LEU A 78 3.35 6.39 -23.50
C LEU A 78 1.82 6.42 -23.33
N VAL A 79 1.32 6.33 -22.10
CA VAL A 79 -0.13 6.24 -21.84
C VAL A 79 -0.77 7.58 -21.47
N GLU A 80 0.00 8.53 -20.94
CA GLU A 80 -0.51 9.88 -20.68
C GLU A 80 -0.37 10.80 -21.89
N PRO A 81 -1.31 11.75 -22.10
CA PRO A 81 -2.61 11.87 -21.42
C PRO A 81 -3.73 11.07 -22.13
N GLU A 82 -3.42 10.39 -23.22
CA GLU A 82 -4.41 9.87 -24.18
C GLU A 82 -5.18 8.65 -23.67
N HIS A 83 -4.48 7.71 -23.02
CA HIS A 83 -5.06 6.46 -22.51
C HIS A 83 -5.40 6.53 -21.02
N ILE A 84 -4.74 7.44 -20.29
CA ILE A 84 -5.04 7.75 -18.89
C ILE A 84 -4.70 9.21 -18.58
N LYS A 85 -5.56 9.88 -17.81
CA LYS A 85 -5.33 11.29 -17.42
C LYS A 85 -4.16 11.47 -16.46
N THR A 86 -4.01 10.52 -15.55
CA THR A 86 -2.97 10.53 -14.53
C THR A 86 -2.62 9.09 -14.20
N CYS A 87 -1.43 8.68 -14.61
CA CYS A 87 -0.83 7.40 -14.38
C CYS A 87 -0.35 7.33 -12.92
N PRO A 88 -0.89 6.38 -12.11
CA PRO A 88 -0.37 6.14 -10.78
C PRO A 88 1.04 5.54 -10.90
N VAL A 89 2.05 6.32 -10.52
CA VAL A 89 3.46 5.87 -10.50
C VAL A 89 3.81 5.26 -9.16
N LYS A 90 3.20 5.77 -8.08
CA LYS A 90 3.45 5.34 -6.71
C LYS A 90 2.28 4.52 -6.19
N ASP A 91 2.60 3.42 -5.52
CA ASP A 91 1.64 2.65 -4.76
C ASP A 91 1.27 3.34 -3.43
N PRO A 92 0.29 2.83 -2.67
CA PRO A 92 -0.14 3.43 -1.41
C PRO A 92 0.93 3.48 -0.31
N TRP A 93 2.01 2.70 -0.45
CA TRP A 93 3.14 2.68 0.48
C TRP A 93 4.32 3.54 -0.01
N GLY A 94 4.20 4.16 -1.19
CA GLY A 94 5.19 5.09 -1.76
C GLY A 94 6.26 4.41 -2.63
N ASN A 95 6.15 3.11 -2.90
CA ASN A 95 7.02 2.42 -3.83
C ASN A 95 6.57 2.70 -5.28
N ASP A 96 7.48 2.57 -6.24
CA ASP A 96 7.07 2.61 -7.64
C ASP A 96 6.27 1.34 -7.98
N TYR A 97 5.18 1.48 -8.73
CA TYR A 97 4.62 0.33 -9.43
C TYR A 97 5.65 -0.22 -10.42
N LEU A 98 5.55 -1.52 -10.67
CA LEU A 98 6.43 -2.26 -11.55
C LEU A 98 5.68 -2.57 -12.84
N PHE A 99 6.35 -2.42 -13.97
CA PHE A 99 5.84 -2.82 -15.28
C PHE A 99 6.86 -3.71 -15.96
N GLN A 100 6.41 -4.82 -16.54
CA GLN A 100 7.23 -5.69 -17.36
C GLN A 100 6.48 -6.04 -18.63
N ARG A 101 7.09 -5.72 -19.77
CA ARG A 101 6.71 -6.30 -21.05
C ARG A 101 7.26 -7.74 -21.11
N ILE A 102 6.38 -8.72 -21.29
CA ILE A 102 6.76 -10.13 -21.42
C ILE A 102 7.07 -10.44 -22.89
N ASP A 103 6.14 -10.07 -23.79
CA ASP A 103 6.30 -10.20 -25.22
C ASP A 103 5.51 -9.10 -25.97
N LYS A 104 5.08 -9.36 -27.21
CA LYS A 104 4.31 -8.40 -28.01
C LYS A 104 2.89 -8.18 -27.51
N GLU A 105 2.30 -9.19 -26.87
CA GLU A 105 0.89 -9.23 -26.47
C GLU A 105 0.72 -9.30 -24.95
N ASN A 106 1.75 -9.77 -24.23
CA ASN A 106 1.70 -10.02 -22.80
C ASN A 106 2.52 -9.01 -22.00
N TYR A 107 1.98 -8.64 -20.84
CA TYR A 107 2.60 -7.74 -19.88
C TYR A 107 2.21 -8.08 -18.45
N ALA A 108 2.99 -7.55 -17.51
CA ALA A 108 2.70 -7.63 -16.09
C ALA A 108 2.79 -6.25 -15.43
N ILE A 109 1.91 -6.02 -14.45
CA ILE A 109 1.93 -4.85 -13.57
C ILE A 109 1.94 -5.37 -12.13
N ALA A 110 2.79 -4.80 -11.29
CA ALA A 110 2.90 -5.23 -9.90
C ALA A 110 3.19 -4.10 -8.91
N THR A 111 2.96 -4.36 -7.63
CA THR A 111 3.49 -3.59 -6.48
C THR A 111 4.25 -4.55 -5.56
N ALA A 112 5.28 -4.01 -4.89
CA ALA A 112 6.06 -4.68 -3.86
C ALA A 112 5.37 -4.74 -2.48
N GLY A 113 4.12 -4.24 -2.39
CA GLY A 113 3.39 -4.20 -1.12
C GLY A 113 4.01 -3.28 -0.07
N SER A 114 3.66 -3.51 1.19
CA SER A 114 4.05 -2.66 2.31
C SER A 114 5.51 -2.77 2.74
N ASP A 115 6.21 -3.84 2.35
CA ASP A 115 7.61 -4.05 2.73
C ASP A 115 8.62 -3.55 1.68
N GLY A 116 8.14 -3.22 0.47
CA GLY A 116 8.96 -2.72 -0.63
C GLY A 116 9.87 -3.76 -1.28
N ASN A 117 9.76 -5.05 -0.92
CA ASN A 117 10.66 -6.10 -1.40
C ASN A 117 9.98 -6.99 -2.44
N PHE A 118 10.02 -6.56 -3.71
CA PHE A 118 9.44 -7.34 -4.79
C PHE A 118 10.18 -8.67 -5.02
N LEU A 119 9.48 -9.79 -4.92
CA LEU A 119 10.05 -11.14 -5.06
C LEU A 119 10.03 -11.67 -6.51
N GLY A 120 9.55 -10.87 -7.46
CA GLY A 120 9.59 -11.17 -8.89
C GLY A 120 8.23 -11.49 -9.50
N PHE A 121 8.16 -11.37 -10.83
CA PHE A 121 6.91 -11.57 -11.59
C PHE A 121 6.45 -13.03 -11.68
N GLU A 122 7.27 -13.99 -11.26
CA GLU A 122 6.93 -15.43 -11.34
C GLU A 122 6.04 -15.92 -10.20
N GLN A 123 5.70 -15.06 -9.23
CA GLN A 123 4.80 -15.44 -8.15
C GLN A 123 3.38 -15.70 -8.67
N VAL A 124 2.78 -16.77 -8.16
CA VAL A 124 1.41 -17.19 -8.48
C VAL A 124 0.76 -17.71 -7.21
N GLY A 125 -0.51 -17.37 -7.00
CA GLY A 125 -1.29 -17.83 -5.85
C GLY A 125 -2.29 -16.80 -5.36
N LYS A 126 -3.05 -17.17 -4.34
CA LYS A 126 -3.90 -16.26 -3.59
C LYS A 126 -3.52 -16.33 -2.13
N TYR A 127 -3.63 -15.21 -1.44
CA TYR A 127 -3.39 -15.14 0.00
C TYR A 127 -4.60 -14.54 0.71
N SER A 128 -4.75 -14.90 1.97
CA SER A 128 -5.87 -14.41 2.78
C SER A 128 -5.69 -12.93 3.14
N ALA A 129 -6.80 -12.21 3.25
CA ALA A 129 -6.85 -10.85 3.78
C ALA A 129 -6.33 -10.70 5.23
N GLN A 130 -6.07 -11.80 5.94
CA GLN A 130 -5.41 -11.79 7.25
C GLN A 130 -3.88 -11.74 7.16
N SER A 131 -3.30 -12.02 5.98
CA SER A 131 -1.86 -12.10 5.72
C SER A 131 -1.44 -11.13 4.61
N LEU A 132 -1.92 -9.88 4.69
CA LEU A 132 -1.64 -8.87 3.66
C LEU A 132 -0.22 -8.31 3.76
N SER A 133 0.27 -8.06 4.98
CA SER A 133 1.50 -7.30 5.17
C SER A 133 2.69 -7.92 4.43
N GLY A 134 3.38 -7.09 3.65
CA GLY A 134 4.53 -7.46 2.83
C GLY A 134 4.22 -8.37 1.63
N GLN A 135 2.95 -8.53 1.25
CA GLN A 135 2.61 -9.33 0.07
C GLN A 135 2.62 -8.49 -1.19
N ASP A 136 3.23 -9.01 -2.24
CA ASP A 136 3.16 -8.45 -3.59
C ASP A 136 1.72 -8.55 -4.15
N ILE A 137 1.42 -7.71 -5.14
CA ILE A 137 0.24 -7.86 -5.99
C ILE A 137 0.72 -7.86 -7.43
N ILE A 138 0.28 -8.86 -8.21
CA ILE A 138 0.71 -9.05 -9.60
C ILE A 138 -0.51 -9.31 -10.47
N LEU A 139 -0.64 -8.49 -11.51
CA LEU A 139 -1.57 -8.69 -12.62
C LEU A 139 -0.76 -9.02 -13.88
N LYS A 140 -1.13 -10.09 -14.59
CA LYS A 140 -0.59 -10.46 -15.90
C LYS A 140 -1.72 -10.49 -16.92
N THR A 141 -1.57 -9.74 -18.01
CA THR A 141 -2.49 -9.71 -19.17
C THR A 141 -3.98 -9.82 -18.77
N GLY A 142 -4.44 -8.91 -17.90
CA GLY A 142 -5.85 -8.84 -17.49
C GLY A 142 -6.24 -9.68 -16.26
N GLU A 143 -5.36 -10.54 -15.74
CA GLU A 143 -5.68 -11.43 -14.61
C GLU A 143 -4.71 -11.24 -13.42
N TYR A 144 -5.28 -11.18 -12.20
CA TYR A 144 -4.47 -11.24 -10.99
C TYR A 144 -3.92 -12.64 -10.75
N VAL A 145 -2.62 -12.82 -10.96
CA VAL A 145 -1.94 -14.11 -10.73
C VAL A 145 -1.44 -14.25 -9.30
N PHE A 146 -1.17 -13.13 -8.61
CA PHE A 146 -0.79 -13.10 -7.20
C PHE A 146 -1.48 -11.92 -6.51
N ALA A 147 -2.46 -12.19 -5.65
CA ALA A 147 -3.28 -11.15 -5.01
C ALA A 147 -4.06 -11.72 -3.81
N PRO A 148 -4.66 -10.87 -2.96
CA PRO A 148 -5.62 -11.33 -1.98
C PRO A 148 -6.79 -12.08 -2.62
N GLU A 149 -7.38 -13.03 -1.88
CA GLU A 149 -8.67 -13.66 -2.22
C GLU A 149 -9.86 -12.72 -2.01
#